data_AF-A0A0C2ZHF7-F1
#
_entry.id   AF-A0A0C2ZHF7-F1
#
_cell.length_a   1.000
_cell.length_b   1.000
_cell.length_c   1.000
_cell.angle_alpha   90.00
_cell.angle_beta   90.00
_cell.angle_gamma   90.00
#
_symmetry.space_group_name_H-M   'P 1'
#
loop_
_entity.id
_entity.type
_entity.pdbx_description
1 polymer ?
#
loop_
_entity_poly.entity_id
_entity_poly.type
_entity_poly.pdbx_seq_one_letter_code
_entity_poly.pdbx_strand_id
1 'polypeptide(L)'
;MGKKINISTILKNQTSLGLSTDIVHIQDLELRYKDIEDYSDYLYASEDIFIVGYPKGITDYTGQPIWKRATVASNPHLGWDGQEQFLVDCASKQGMSGAPAFFYNLKGAIMLGNTQLRTSSPITVFHGIYVGRIGGTSEFEAQIGRVWKKKGY
;
A
#
# COMPACT_ATOMS: atom_id res chain seq x y z
N MET A 1 -1.97 18.13 -14.30
CA MET A 1 -1.28 19.32 -13.76
C MET A 1 -1.09 19.07 -12.27
N GLY A 2 -0.05 18.32 -11.91
CA GLY A 2 0.20 17.85 -10.54
C GLY A 2 0.79 18.94 -9.66
N LYS A 3 0.44 18.94 -8.38
CA LYS A 3 0.90 19.90 -7.37
C LYS A 3 2.23 19.40 -6.80
N LYS A 4 3.31 20.17 -6.95
CA LYS A 4 4.61 19.87 -6.33
C LYS A 4 4.53 20.15 -4.82
N ILE A 5 4.82 19.13 -4.01
CA ILE A 5 4.96 19.27 -2.56
C ILE A 5 6.43 19.01 -2.22
N ASN A 6 7.06 19.96 -1.53
CA ASN A 6 8.46 19.86 -1.11
C ASN A 6 8.49 19.36 0.34
N ILE A 7 9.10 18.20 0.59
CA ILE A 7 9.31 17.69 1.96
C ILE A 7 10.79 17.31 2.10
N SER A 8 11.50 18.01 2.99
CA SER A 8 12.85 17.66 3.40
C SER A 8 12.81 16.72 4.61
N THR A 9 13.39 15.53 4.50
CA THR A 9 13.52 14.60 5.63
C THR A 9 14.97 14.58 6.13
N ILE A 10 15.17 14.87 7.42
CA ILE A 10 16.44 14.67 8.14
C ILE A 10 16.24 13.47 9.08
N LEU A 11 17.12 12.47 8.99
CA LEU A 11 17.12 11.31 9.87
C LEU A 11 17.70 11.68 11.25
N LYS A 12 16.99 11.33 12.32
CA LYS A 12 17.53 11.31 13.69
C LYS A 12 17.49 9.88 14.20
N ASN A 13 18.65 9.26 14.38
CA ASN A 13 18.90 8.47 15.58
C ASN A 13 20.40 8.20 15.76
N GLN A 14 20.99 8.91 16.73
CA GLN A 14 22.06 8.39 17.58
C GLN A 14 21.39 8.07 18.91
N THR A 15 21.54 6.85 19.44
CA THR A 15 20.99 6.49 20.76
C THR A 15 22.09 6.30 21.80
N SER A 16 21.90 6.90 22.97
CA SER A 16 22.20 6.25 24.26
C SER A 16 21.06 6.55 25.25
N LEU A 17 20.12 5.60 25.33
CA LEU A 17 19.13 5.39 26.39
C LEU A 17 18.25 6.58 26.81
N GLY A 18 17.20 6.81 26.02
CA GLY A 18 15.99 7.56 26.40
C GLY A 18 14.97 7.41 25.28
N LEU A 19 13.89 6.66 25.51
CA LEU A 19 12.93 6.18 24.49
C LEU A 19 12.52 7.28 23.49
N SER A 20 13.15 7.28 22.31
CA SER A 20 12.54 7.73 21.06
C SER A 20 12.08 6.46 20.36
N THR A 21 10.80 6.11 20.47
CA THR A 21 10.25 5.02 19.67
C THR A 21 9.96 5.54 18.27
N ASP A 22 11.02 5.66 17.47
CA ASP A 22 10.92 5.65 16.02
C ASP A 22 10.55 4.22 15.61
N ILE A 23 9.25 3.91 15.47
CA ILE A 23 8.88 2.71 14.73
C ILE A 23 9.17 2.99 13.25
N VAL A 24 10.35 2.58 12.78
CA VAL A 24 10.64 2.41 11.35
C VAL A 24 10.65 0.91 11.09
N HIS A 25 9.61 0.38 10.43
CA HIS A 25 9.57 -0.98 9.86
C HIS A 25 8.72 -1.17 8.60
N ILE A 26 9.33 -0.83 7.46
CA ILE A 26 9.04 -1.34 6.09
C ILE A 26 10.34 -1.78 5.36
N GLN A 27 11.48 -2.00 6.03
CA GLN A 27 12.33 -0.90 6.54
C GLN A 27 13.12 -0.22 5.46
N ASP A 28 13.61 -0.95 4.49
CA ASP A 28 14.55 -0.38 3.54
C ASP A 28 13.93 -0.39 2.16
N LEU A 29 12.71 0.15 2.03
CA LEU A 29 12.14 0.48 0.73
C LEU A 29 12.90 1.68 0.16
N GLU A 30 14.13 1.36 -0.23
CA GLU A 30 15.12 2.10 -1.00
C GLU A 30 14.51 2.63 -2.29
N LEU A 31 13.98 3.85 -2.27
CA LEU A 31 13.84 4.64 -3.49
C LEU A 31 14.26 6.05 -3.15
N ARG A 32 15.29 6.55 -3.86
CA ARG A 32 15.66 7.96 -3.83
C ARG A 32 14.42 8.78 -4.17
N TYR A 33 13.82 9.40 -3.16
CA TYR A 33 12.69 10.31 -3.33
C TYR A 33 13.18 11.52 -4.13
N LYS A 34 12.85 11.54 -5.42
CA LYS A 34 12.97 12.73 -6.27
C LYS A 34 11.56 13.07 -6.69
N ASP A 35 11.05 14.23 -6.27
CA ASP A 35 9.77 14.85 -6.64
C ASP A 35 8.64 13.85 -6.97
N ILE A 36 7.94 13.35 -5.95
CA ILE A 36 6.79 12.45 -6.15
C ILE A 36 5.59 13.29 -6.55
N GLU A 37 5.25 13.24 -7.84
CA GLU A 37 3.88 13.52 -8.27
C GLU A 37 2.94 12.51 -7.61
N ASP A 38 1.87 12.99 -6.97
CA ASP A 38 0.89 12.14 -6.31
C ASP A 38 0.00 11.45 -7.35
N TYR A 39 0.25 10.14 -7.55
CA TYR A 39 -0.54 9.29 -8.43
C TYR A 39 -1.57 8.44 -7.67
N SER A 40 -1.83 8.71 -6.39
CA SER A 40 -2.72 7.86 -5.56
C SER A 40 -4.18 7.83 -6.04
N ASP A 41 -4.59 8.83 -6.81
CA ASP A 41 -5.88 8.89 -7.51
C ASP A 41 -5.91 8.12 -8.83
N TYR A 42 -4.81 7.52 -9.27
CA TYR A 42 -4.82 6.62 -10.42
C TYR A 42 -4.84 5.19 -9.94
N LEU A 43 -6.04 4.74 -9.54
CA LEU A 43 -6.31 3.35 -9.19
C LEU A 43 -7.72 2.97 -9.64
N TYR A 44 -7.82 1.93 -10.47
CA TYR A 44 -9.07 1.49 -11.05
C TYR A 44 -9.36 0.03 -10.68
N ALA A 45 -10.65 -0.35 -10.77
CA ALA A 45 -11.02 -1.76 -10.69
C ALA A 45 -10.25 -2.56 -11.75
N SER A 46 -9.93 -3.82 -11.43
CA SER A 46 -9.05 -4.75 -12.16
C SER A 46 -7.54 -4.51 -12.06
N GLU A 47 -7.08 -3.39 -11.49
CA GLU A 47 -5.65 -3.16 -11.30
C GLU A 47 -5.08 -4.00 -10.14
N ASP A 48 -3.78 -4.30 -10.24
CA ASP A 48 -3.06 -5.02 -9.21
C ASP A 48 -2.40 -4.08 -8.21
N ILE A 49 -2.51 -4.42 -6.93
CA ILE A 49 -1.75 -3.82 -5.85
C ILE A 49 -1.10 -4.91 -4.99
N PHE A 50 -0.19 -4.51 -4.11
CA PHE A 50 0.41 -5.36 -3.09
C PHE A 50 -0.03 -4.92 -1.71
N ILE A 51 -0.42 -5.89 -0.88
CA ILE A 51 -0.69 -5.74 0.53
C ILE A 51 0.45 -6.42 1.27
N VAL A 52 1.24 -5.65 2.00
CA VAL A 52 2.50 -6.13 2.58
C VAL A 52 2.42 -6.15 4.09
N GLY A 53 2.52 -7.33 4.69
CA GLY A 53 2.36 -7.50 6.14
C GLY A 53 2.75 -8.90 6.62
N TYR A 54 2.24 -9.29 7.78
CA TYR A 54 2.62 -10.54 8.46
C TYR A 54 1.38 -11.42 8.69
N PRO A 55 0.91 -12.14 7.66
CA PRO A 55 -0.24 -13.04 7.78
C PRO A 55 0.04 -14.08 8.87
N LYS A 56 -0.85 -14.17 9.87
CA LYS A 56 -0.71 -15.03 11.05
C LYS A 56 0.61 -14.84 11.82
N GLY A 57 1.25 -13.68 11.69
CA GLY A 57 2.58 -13.43 12.28
C GLY A 57 3.70 -14.25 11.62
N ILE A 58 3.47 -14.82 10.43
CA ILE A 58 4.49 -15.60 9.71
C ILE A 58 5.62 -14.66 9.31
N THR A 59 6.81 -14.97 9.79
CA THR A 59 8.09 -14.35 9.45
C THR A 59 9.18 -15.39 9.62
N ASP A 60 10.32 -15.21 8.97
CA ASP A 60 11.53 -15.98 9.23
C ASP A 60 12.56 -15.11 9.99
N TYR A 61 13.80 -15.61 10.07
CA TYR A 61 14.92 -14.92 10.72
C TYR A 61 15.28 -13.57 10.07
N THR A 62 14.82 -13.30 8.85
CA THR A 62 15.05 -12.03 8.16
C THR A 62 14.10 -10.93 8.62
N GLY A 63 12.98 -11.29 9.28
CA GLY A 63 11.97 -10.32 9.70
C GLY A 63 11.19 -9.69 8.54
N GLN A 64 11.34 -10.18 7.30
CA GLN A 64 10.74 -9.53 6.14
C GLN A 64 9.23 -9.76 6.05
N PRO A 65 8.45 -8.74 5.64
CA PRO A 65 7.02 -8.89 5.45
C PRO A 65 6.71 -9.73 4.21
N ILE A 66 5.57 -10.40 4.23
CA ILE A 66 5.06 -11.17 3.10
C ILE A 66 4.29 -10.23 2.17
N TRP A 67 4.67 -10.26 0.90
CA TRP A 67 3.99 -9.51 -0.17
C TRP A 67 2.83 -10.33 -0.72
N LYS A 68 1.61 -9.82 -0.60
CA LYS A 68 0.43 -10.46 -1.18
C LYS A 68 -0.12 -9.60 -2.29
N ARG A 69 -0.15 -10.15 -3.50
CA ARG A 69 -0.84 -9.53 -4.62
C ARG A 69 -2.34 -9.52 -4.34
N ALA A 70 -3.00 -8.43 -4.73
CA ALA A 70 -4.43 -8.23 -4.63
C ALA A 70 -4.92 -7.52 -5.89
N THR A 71 -6.12 -7.87 -6.35
CA THR A 71 -6.76 -7.19 -7.47
C THR A 71 -7.82 -6.25 -6.94
N VAL A 72 -7.84 -5.00 -7.40
CA VAL A 72 -8.88 -4.04 -7.02
C VAL A 72 -10.23 -4.53 -7.53
N ALA A 73 -11.16 -4.78 -6.61
CA ALA A 73 -12.44 -5.43 -6.87
C ALA A 73 -13.65 -4.48 -6.88
N SER A 74 -13.48 -3.24 -6.44
CA SER A 74 -14.49 -2.18 -6.55
C SER A 74 -13.87 -0.89 -7.06
N ASN A 75 -14.69 0.06 -7.53
CA ASN A 75 -14.19 1.37 -7.95
C ASN A 75 -13.66 2.16 -6.73
N PRO A 76 -12.36 2.49 -6.64
CA PRO A 76 -11.80 3.20 -5.48
C PRO A 76 -12.28 4.64 -5.32
N HIS A 77 -12.83 5.24 -6.38
CA HIS A 77 -13.31 6.63 -6.38
C HIS A 77 -14.72 6.78 -5.84
N LEU A 78 -15.53 5.72 -5.89
CA LEU A 78 -16.91 5.74 -5.40
C LEU A 78 -17.02 5.38 -3.92
N GLY A 79 -15.93 4.91 -3.33
CA GLY A 79 -15.94 4.32 -2.00
C GLY A 79 -16.68 2.98 -1.98
N TRP A 80 -16.91 2.49 -0.76
CA TRP A 80 -17.63 1.26 -0.51
C TRP A 80 -18.43 1.41 0.79
N ASP A 81 -19.71 1.05 0.76
CA ASP A 81 -20.60 1.10 1.93
C ASP A 81 -20.67 2.50 2.60
N GLY A 82 -20.65 3.56 1.77
CA GLY A 82 -20.66 4.95 2.23
C GLY A 82 -19.35 5.40 2.91
N GLN A 83 -18.27 4.61 2.81
CA GLN A 83 -16.96 4.92 3.39
C GLN A 83 -15.91 5.15 2.30
N GLU A 84 -14.82 5.85 2.66
CA GLU A 84 -13.62 6.03 1.82
C GLU A 84 -12.77 4.74 1.77
N GLN A 85 -13.41 3.64 1.42
CA GLN A 85 -12.82 2.31 1.32
C GLN A 85 -13.05 1.73 -0.07
N PHE A 86 -12.21 0.80 -0.46
CA PHE A 86 -12.43 0.00 -1.66
C PHE A 86 -12.15 -1.48 -1.40
N LEU A 87 -12.73 -2.31 -2.24
CA LEU A 87 -12.61 -3.74 -2.15
C LEU A 87 -11.42 -4.23 -2.96
N VAL A 88 -10.82 -5.30 -2.46
CA VAL A 88 -9.76 -6.03 -3.15
C VAL A 88 -10.05 -7.53 -3.08
N ASP A 89 -9.81 -8.24 -4.17
CA ASP A 89 -9.73 -9.68 -4.16
C ASP A 89 -8.31 -10.07 -3.73
N CYS A 90 -8.19 -10.69 -2.57
CA CYS A 90 -6.93 -11.15 -2.03
C CYS A 90 -7.16 -12.30 -1.07
N ALA A 91 -6.39 -13.38 -1.25
CA ALA A 91 -6.31 -14.49 -0.30
C ALA A 91 -5.59 -14.07 1.00
N SER A 92 -6.16 -13.15 1.76
CA SER A 92 -5.64 -12.64 3.03
C SER A 92 -6.04 -13.53 4.21
N LYS A 93 -5.29 -13.44 5.31
CA LYS A 93 -5.55 -14.16 6.57
C LYS A 93 -5.48 -13.17 7.74
N GLN A 94 -5.89 -13.62 8.92
CA GLN A 94 -5.71 -12.89 10.17
C GLN A 94 -4.25 -12.40 10.30
N GLY A 95 -4.03 -11.23 10.92
CA GLY A 95 -2.71 -10.60 11.03
C GLY A 95 -2.33 -9.68 9.87
N MET A 96 -3.16 -9.59 8.82
CA MET A 96 -2.95 -8.64 7.72
C MET A 96 -3.52 -7.25 7.98
N SER A 97 -4.42 -7.07 8.94
CA SER A 97 -5.01 -5.76 9.25
C SER A 97 -3.92 -4.76 9.68
N GLY A 98 -3.96 -3.55 9.11
CA GLY A 98 -2.94 -2.53 9.29
C GLY A 98 -1.84 -2.54 8.21
N ALA A 99 -1.79 -3.57 7.35
CA ALA A 99 -0.79 -3.65 6.29
C ALA A 99 -0.97 -2.53 5.24
N PRO A 100 0.11 -1.88 4.78
CA PRO A 100 0.05 -0.94 3.67
C PRO A 100 -0.35 -1.65 2.36
N ALA A 101 -1.16 -0.94 1.58
CA ALA A 101 -1.57 -1.33 0.24
C ALA A 101 -1.00 -0.33 -0.78
N PHE A 102 -0.21 -0.82 -1.72
CA PHE A 102 0.46 0.01 -2.71
C PHE A 102 0.52 -0.63 -4.09
N PHE A 103 0.51 0.20 -5.12
CA PHE A 103 0.94 -0.20 -6.45
C PHE A 103 2.46 -0.22 -6.48
N TYR A 104 3.04 -1.22 -7.14
CA TYR A 104 4.48 -1.32 -7.36
C TYR A 104 4.78 -1.85 -8.75
N ASN A 105 5.62 -1.14 -9.49
CA ASN A 105 6.11 -1.60 -10.79
C ASN A 105 7.62 -1.40 -10.89
N LEU A 106 8.35 -2.51 -10.93
CA LEU A 106 9.82 -2.54 -11.00
C LEU A 106 10.36 -1.86 -12.27
N LYS A 107 9.59 -1.87 -13.37
CA LYS A 107 9.98 -1.26 -14.65
C LYS A 107 9.62 0.23 -14.74
N GLY A 108 9.12 0.83 -13.65
CA GLY A 108 8.77 2.26 -13.62
C GLY A 108 7.55 2.62 -14.47
N ALA A 109 6.66 1.67 -14.76
CA ALA A 109 5.49 1.90 -15.59
C ALA A 109 4.21 2.02 -14.75
N ILE A 110 3.39 3.05 -15.03
CA ILE A 110 2.06 3.24 -14.43
C ILE A 110 1.07 3.72 -15.49
N MET A 111 -0.20 3.33 -15.35
CA MET A 111 -1.29 3.84 -16.17
C MET A 111 -1.97 5.00 -15.45
N LEU A 112 -2.04 6.15 -16.11
CA LEU A 112 -2.73 7.35 -15.65
C LEU A 112 -3.98 7.55 -16.51
N GLY A 113 -5.01 6.74 -16.24
CA GLY A 113 -6.16 6.61 -17.14
C GLY A 113 -5.71 5.98 -18.47
N ASN A 114 -5.84 6.71 -19.57
CA ASN A 114 -5.48 6.21 -20.91
C ASN A 114 -4.00 6.46 -21.27
N THR A 115 -3.23 7.10 -20.39
CA THR A 115 -1.84 7.48 -20.65
C THR A 115 -0.89 6.57 -19.87
N GLN A 116 0.09 5.96 -20.52
CA GLN A 116 1.16 5.25 -19.82
C GLN A 116 2.31 6.21 -19.51
N LEU A 117 2.66 6.36 -18.23
CA LEU A 117 3.90 7.00 -17.81
C LEU A 117 4.97 5.92 -17.63
N ARG A 118 6.20 6.22 -18.07
CA ARG A 118 7.39 5.40 -17.84
C ARG A 118 8.50 6.23 -17.24
N THR A 119 9.05 5.77 -16.13
CA THR A 119 10.19 6.37 -15.46
C THR A 119 11.43 5.48 -15.60
N SER A 120 12.60 6.02 -15.30
CA SER A 120 13.88 5.28 -15.33
C SER A 120 14.14 4.46 -14.05
N SER A 121 13.18 4.38 -13.14
CA SER A 121 13.33 3.75 -11.82
C SER A 121 12.01 3.11 -11.40
N PRO A 122 12.00 2.13 -10.48
CA PRO A 122 10.76 1.57 -9.98
C PRO A 122 9.80 2.65 -9.48
N ILE A 123 8.50 2.42 -9.67
CA ILE A 123 7.46 3.31 -9.16
C ILE A 123 6.67 2.59 -8.06
N THR A 124 6.41 3.31 -6.98
CA THR A 124 5.58 2.87 -5.86
C THR A 124 4.53 3.93 -5.59
N VAL A 125 3.26 3.54 -5.46
CA VAL A 125 2.17 4.46 -5.14
C VAL A 125 1.38 3.89 -3.95
N PHE A 126 1.37 4.63 -2.85
CA PHE A 126 0.61 4.24 -1.66
C PHE A 126 -0.88 4.58 -1.83
N HIS A 127 -1.74 3.55 -1.79
CA HIS A 127 -3.19 3.73 -1.98
C HIS A 127 -3.99 3.63 -0.69
N GLY A 128 -3.43 3.06 0.38
CA GLY A 128 -4.16 2.99 1.64
C GLY A 128 -3.70 1.90 2.60
N ILE A 129 -4.54 1.65 3.60
CA ILE A 129 -4.31 0.64 4.65
C ILE A 129 -5.33 -0.48 4.52
N TYR A 130 -4.85 -1.71 4.45
CA TYR A 130 -5.71 -2.90 4.50
C TYR A 130 -6.30 -3.07 5.89
N VAL A 131 -7.62 -3.23 5.99
CA VAL A 131 -8.33 -3.28 7.29
C VAL A 131 -9.03 -4.60 7.60
N GLY A 132 -8.94 -5.57 6.70
CA GLY A 132 -9.50 -6.91 6.90
C GLY A 132 -10.45 -7.33 5.80
N ARG A 133 -11.24 -8.37 6.09
CA ARG A 133 -12.10 -9.04 5.11
C ARG A 133 -13.57 -8.80 5.38
N ILE A 134 -14.37 -8.94 4.32
CA ILE A 134 -15.81 -9.11 4.45
C ILE A 134 -16.10 -10.59 4.73
N GLY A 135 -16.93 -10.86 5.75
CA GLY A 135 -17.46 -12.20 6.04
C GLY A 135 -16.58 -13.14 6.87
N GLY A 136 -15.30 -12.81 7.14
CA GLY A 136 -14.19 -13.71 7.50
C GLY A 136 -14.29 -14.72 8.65
N THR A 137 -15.22 -15.67 8.58
CA THR A 137 -15.34 -16.81 9.51
C THR A 137 -14.93 -18.15 8.90
N SER A 138 -14.82 -18.29 7.57
CA SER A 138 -14.43 -19.56 6.95
C SER A 138 -13.47 -19.41 5.76
N GLU A 139 -12.69 -20.44 5.48
CA GLU A 139 -11.76 -20.46 4.33
C GLU A 139 -12.48 -20.56 2.97
N PHE A 140 -13.76 -20.93 2.99
CA PHE A 140 -14.61 -21.09 1.81
C PHE A 140 -15.42 -19.83 1.47
N GLU A 141 -15.33 -18.79 2.30
CA GLU A 141 -15.95 -17.50 2.00
C GLU A 141 -15.16 -16.71 0.95
N ALA A 142 -15.88 -15.79 0.32
CA ALA A 142 -15.32 -14.86 -0.65
C ALA A 142 -14.06 -14.17 -0.07
N GLN A 143 -12.97 -14.18 -0.85
CA GLN A 143 -11.66 -13.66 -0.45
C GLN A 143 -11.59 -12.13 -0.63
N ILE A 144 -12.63 -11.44 -0.17
CA ILE A 144 -12.79 -10.00 -0.39
C ILE A 144 -12.27 -9.23 0.82
N GLY A 145 -11.20 -8.49 0.58
CA GLY A 145 -10.59 -7.56 1.50
C GLY A 145 -11.11 -6.13 1.32
N ARG A 146 -10.87 -5.30 2.34
CA ARG A 146 -11.14 -3.86 2.34
C ARG A 146 -9.84 -3.09 2.57
N VAL A 147 -9.66 -2.02 1.80
CA VAL A 147 -8.59 -1.05 1.98
C VAL A 147 -9.22 0.31 2.26
N TRP A 148 -8.81 0.95 3.36
CA TRP A 148 -9.09 2.36 3.59
C TRP A 148 -8.20 3.21 2.71
N LYS A 149 -8.81 4.04 1.85
CA LYS A 149 -8.09 4.87 0.90
C LYS A 149 -7.24 5.91 1.64
N LYS A 150 -6.02 6.13 1.17
CA LYS A 150 -5.21 7.29 1.53
C LYS A 150 -6.01 8.56 1.18
N LYS A 151 -6.12 9.51 2.11
CA LYS A 151 -6.67 10.84 1.79
C LYS A 151 -5.71 11.60 0.86
N GLY A 152 -6.26 12.15 -0.22
CA GLY A 152 -5.58 13.17 -1.02
C GLY A 152 -5.47 14.48 -0.23
N TYR A 153 -4.42 15.27 -0.50
CA TYR A 153 -4.19 16.59 0.09
C TYR A 153 -4.62 17.73 -0.84
#